data_AF-A0A7S1LLM3-F1
#
_entry.id   AF-A0A7S1LLM3-F1
#
_cell.length_a   1.000
_cell.length_b   1.000
_cell.length_c   1.000
_cell.angle_alpha   90.00
_cell.angle_beta   90.00
_cell.angle_gamma   90.00
#
_symmetry.space_group_name_H-M   'P 1'
#
loop_
_entity.id
_entity.type
_entity.pdbx_description
1 polymer ?
#
loop_
_entity_poly.entity_id
_entity_poly.type
_entity_poly.pdbx_seq_one_letter_code
_entity_poly.pdbx_strand_id
1 'polypeptide(L)'
;QFLYFIAESILLTSTIRESMGVGQQLAAALGLHMLLKIFSFGAGVLLTRSQSSSMRGATFALDLYVNSALFISTAAVRAVNARRGSRTPLDVAEGFAFSLLALAVFAVVAVPAVAAHAYAAQPADFLASMELWPTLGVLGGVVLELVAEPWYGLALAVGAFKLKVMCEGLGVTVRLLATLAAIRTRCFGLLAPDDDGAESNDLALAINAFSFGLFCHGVFVWLFYWRTVRRLAMSSGAAMSADESGAPLDASKEAVCRAYRTGQATLVQPPQKLLSRAGRALVRSASLFRELFSESLLRLILTEGEKAVLATRGNLASQGVYDVISSLGALVVRVVFRLWEDFTFAAWSRPDDADPNGDEADAAMKRMATAASPKSLNKKGTFDDEKKRVGAQASPVSEAKWDLLYTMLRVSFHFGALAVTFG
;
A
#
# COMPACT_ATOMS: atom_id res chain seq x y z
N GLN A 1 16.73 -13.66 2.04
CA GLN A 1 17.92 -12.94 2.58
C GLN A 1 18.22 -11.66 1.78
N PHE A 2 18.28 -11.69 0.45
CA PHE A 2 18.58 -10.49 -0.37
C PHE A 2 17.58 -9.32 -0.20
N LEU A 3 16.28 -9.53 -0.33
CA LEU A 3 15.26 -8.48 -0.10
C LEU A 3 15.26 -7.95 1.35
N TYR A 4 15.61 -8.82 2.29
CA TYR A 4 15.76 -8.47 3.69
C TYR A 4 17.02 -7.62 3.92
N PHE A 5 18.14 -7.95 3.27
CA PHE A 5 19.36 -7.15 3.27
C PHE A 5 19.12 -5.77 2.65
N ILE A 6 18.31 -5.67 1.59
CA ILE A 6 17.89 -4.39 1.02
C ILE A 6 17.05 -3.60 2.04
N ALA A 7 16.03 -4.23 2.64
CA ALA A 7 15.19 -3.56 3.63
C ALA A 7 15.99 -3.12 4.86
N GLU A 8 16.90 -3.96 5.35
CA GLU A 8 17.78 -3.71 6.49
C GLU A 8 18.80 -2.63 6.16
N SER A 9 19.43 -2.65 4.98
CA SER A 9 20.34 -1.60 4.52
C SER A 9 19.62 -0.26 4.41
N ILE A 10 18.38 -0.23 3.91
CA ILE A 10 17.58 1.00 3.80
C ILE A 10 17.14 1.52 5.19
N LEU A 11 16.71 0.64 6.09
CA LEU A 11 16.40 1.00 7.49
C LEU A 11 17.65 1.49 8.22
N LEU A 12 18.81 0.85 8.01
CA LEU A 12 20.09 1.30 8.59
C LEU A 12 20.51 2.66 8.01
N THR A 13 20.30 2.87 6.71
CA THR A 13 20.56 4.16 6.04
C THR A 13 19.63 5.26 6.58
N SER A 14 18.44 4.89 7.09
CA SER A 14 17.55 5.84 7.76
C SER A 14 18.00 6.24 9.16
N THR A 15 18.80 5.40 9.82
CA THR A 15 19.45 5.70 11.12
C THR A 15 20.69 6.58 10.95
N ILE A 16 21.35 6.55 9.79
CA ILE A 16 22.51 7.39 9.44
C ILE A 16 22.09 8.84 9.09
N ARG A 17 20.80 9.19 9.28
CA ARG A 17 20.15 10.35 8.67
C ARG A 17 19.88 11.50 9.63
N GLU A 18 20.89 11.92 10.37
CA GLU A 18 20.82 13.20 11.10
C GLU A 18 21.30 14.39 10.25
N SER A 19 21.88 14.16 9.06
CA SER A 19 22.47 15.23 8.23
C SER A 19 21.69 15.64 6.97
N MET A 20 20.60 14.95 6.61
CA MET A 20 19.84 15.26 5.38
C MET A 20 18.60 16.12 5.66
N GLY A 21 18.48 17.25 4.95
CA GLY A 21 17.31 18.12 4.98
C GLY A 21 16.01 17.40 4.59
N VAL A 22 14.88 17.83 5.16
CA VAL A 22 13.55 17.22 5.01
C VAL A 22 13.16 16.98 3.53
N GLY A 23 13.53 17.88 2.63
CA GLY A 23 13.29 17.75 1.18
C GLY A 23 14.02 16.56 0.55
N GLN A 24 15.29 16.33 0.89
CA GLN A 24 16.03 15.13 0.47
C GLN A 24 15.44 13.86 1.09
N GLN A 25 14.78 13.99 2.25
CA GLN A 25 14.08 12.89 2.89
C GLN A 25 12.87 12.40 2.13
N LEU A 26 12.05 13.34 1.71
CA LEU A 26 10.90 13.07 0.87
C LEU A 26 11.36 12.52 -0.49
N ALA A 27 12.30 13.20 -1.16
CA ALA A 27 12.78 12.80 -2.48
C ALA A 27 13.37 11.37 -2.49
N ALA A 28 14.17 10.99 -1.49
CA ALA A 28 14.72 9.64 -1.40
C ALA A 28 13.64 8.58 -1.13
N ALA A 29 12.65 8.89 -0.29
CA ALA A 29 11.54 7.98 -0.01
C ALA A 29 10.64 7.78 -1.24
N LEU A 30 10.39 8.86 -1.98
CA LEU A 30 9.65 8.83 -3.24
C LEU A 30 10.40 8.04 -4.31
N GLY A 31 11.70 8.29 -4.47
CA GLY A 31 12.56 7.54 -5.41
C GLY A 31 12.57 6.05 -5.11
N LEU A 32 12.71 5.66 -3.84
CA LEU A 32 12.66 4.26 -3.42
C LEU A 32 11.29 3.63 -3.72
N HIS A 33 10.20 4.34 -3.43
CA HIS A 33 8.86 3.87 -3.70
C HIS A 33 8.60 3.67 -5.21
N MET A 34 9.10 4.58 -6.04
CA MET A 34 9.03 4.43 -7.50
C MET A 34 9.82 3.22 -7.99
N LEU A 35 11.05 3.03 -7.51
CA LEU A 35 11.86 1.85 -7.85
C LEU A 35 11.16 0.55 -7.49
N LEU A 36 10.55 0.49 -6.31
CA LEU A 36 9.83 -0.69 -5.83
C LEU A 36 8.58 -1.01 -6.67
N LYS A 37 7.89 0.03 -7.16
CA LYS A 37 6.77 -0.11 -8.09
C LYS A 37 7.23 -0.59 -9.47
N ILE A 38 8.32 -0.04 -10.00
CA ILE A 38 8.90 -0.48 -11.28
C ILE A 38 9.31 -1.95 -11.19
N PHE A 39 9.95 -2.33 -10.07
CA PHE A 39 10.34 -3.73 -9.84
C PHE A 39 9.12 -4.66 -9.77
N SER A 40 8.12 -4.30 -8.96
CA SER A 40 6.88 -5.07 -8.84
C SER A 40 6.15 -5.18 -10.17
N PHE A 41 6.16 -4.11 -10.97
CA PHE A 41 5.61 -4.13 -12.32
C PHE A 41 6.37 -5.09 -13.24
N GLY A 42 7.71 -5.02 -13.27
CA GLY A 42 8.53 -5.92 -14.06
C GLY A 42 8.28 -7.39 -13.71
N ALA A 43 8.19 -7.71 -12.41
CA ALA A 43 7.81 -9.03 -11.95
C ALA A 43 6.39 -9.43 -12.39
N GLY A 44 5.43 -8.50 -12.33
CA GLY A 44 4.05 -8.72 -12.81
C GLY A 44 3.96 -8.97 -14.32
N VAL A 45 4.77 -8.27 -15.13
CA VAL A 45 4.86 -8.50 -16.59
C VAL A 45 5.49 -9.86 -16.88
N LEU A 46 6.53 -10.25 -16.16
CA LEU A 46 7.13 -11.58 -16.31
C LEU A 46 6.12 -12.69 -15.95
N LEU A 47 5.37 -12.48 -14.87
CA LEU A 47 4.32 -13.40 -14.44
C LEU A 47 3.20 -13.50 -15.49
N THR A 48 2.75 -12.36 -16.01
CA THR A 48 1.81 -12.26 -17.14
C THR A 48 2.25 -13.08 -18.34
N ARG A 49 3.53 -12.97 -18.72
CA ARG A 49 4.07 -13.68 -19.89
C ARG A 49 4.23 -15.19 -19.66
N SER A 50 4.28 -15.61 -18.40
CA SER A 50 4.44 -17.03 -18.03
C SER A 50 3.12 -17.79 -17.91
N GLN A 51 1.98 -17.09 -17.86
CA GLN A 51 0.66 -17.68 -17.65
C GLN A 51 -0.16 -17.68 -18.93
N SER A 52 -0.90 -18.76 -19.17
CA SER A 52 -1.96 -18.78 -20.17
C SER A 52 -3.13 -17.88 -19.74
N SER A 53 -4.02 -17.56 -20.68
CA SER A 53 -5.19 -16.72 -20.41
C SER A 53 -6.14 -17.32 -19.37
N SER A 54 -6.29 -18.66 -19.35
CA SER A 54 -7.10 -19.40 -18.38
C SER A 54 -6.48 -19.39 -16.98
N MET A 55 -5.17 -19.68 -16.86
CA MET A 55 -4.42 -19.57 -15.59
C MET A 55 -4.56 -18.18 -14.98
N ARG A 56 -4.45 -17.15 -15.83
CA ARG A 56 -4.57 -15.77 -15.37
C ARG A 56 -5.98 -15.43 -14.89
N GLY A 57 -7.02 -15.90 -15.59
CA GLY A 57 -8.40 -15.77 -15.15
C GLY A 57 -8.64 -16.33 -13.74
N ALA A 58 -8.06 -17.49 -13.44
CA ALA A 58 -8.16 -18.09 -12.11
C ALA A 58 -7.47 -17.24 -11.04
N THR A 59 -6.27 -16.73 -11.33
CA THR A 59 -5.58 -15.82 -10.42
C THR A 59 -6.31 -14.49 -10.23
N PHE A 60 -7.00 -14.00 -11.26
CA PHE A 60 -7.84 -12.81 -11.20
C PHE A 60 -9.03 -13.01 -10.25
N ALA A 61 -9.76 -14.13 -10.37
CA ALA A 61 -10.86 -14.45 -9.48
C ALA A 61 -10.40 -14.56 -8.02
N LEU A 62 -9.28 -15.26 -7.79
CA LEU A 62 -8.66 -15.35 -6.46
C LEU A 62 -8.24 -13.99 -5.90
N ASP A 63 -7.63 -13.12 -6.70
CA ASP A 63 -7.20 -11.80 -6.26
C ASP A 63 -8.41 -10.92 -5.91
N LEU A 64 -9.47 -10.97 -6.72
CA LEU A 64 -10.75 -10.31 -6.41
C LEU A 64 -11.29 -10.76 -5.05
N TYR A 65 -11.33 -12.07 -4.79
CA TYR A 65 -11.86 -12.62 -3.55
C TYR A 65 -11.02 -12.28 -2.32
N VAL A 66 -9.70 -12.43 -2.43
CA VAL A 66 -8.76 -12.10 -1.36
C VAL A 66 -8.79 -10.62 -1.02
N ASN A 67 -8.71 -9.74 -2.03
CA ASN A 67 -8.72 -8.30 -1.83
C ASN A 67 -10.06 -7.84 -1.26
N SER A 68 -11.17 -8.38 -1.75
CA SER A 68 -12.51 -8.08 -1.20
C SER A 68 -12.60 -8.49 0.27
N ALA A 69 -12.13 -9.70 0.61
CA ALA A 69 -12.18 -10.19 1.98
C ALA A 69 -11.33 -9.36 2.93
N LEU A 70 -10.08 -9.06 2.56
CA LEU A 70 -9.18 -8.21 3.33
C LEU A 70 -9.73 -6.79 3.48
N PHE A 71 -10.30 -6.23 2.41
CA PHE A 71 -10.84 -4.88 2.43
C PHE A 71 -12.03 -4.77 3.38
N ILE A 72 -13.02 -5.68 3.28
CA ILE A 72 -14.18 -5.73 4.19
C ILE A 72 -13.72 -5.85 5.65
N SER A 73 -12.70 -6.68 5.89
CA SER A 73 -12.22 -6.99 7.23
C SER A 73 -11.44 -5.83 7.87
N THR A 74 -10.70 -5.05 7.08
CA THR A 74 -9.72 -4.09 7.60
C THR A 74 -10.10 -2.63 7.40
N ALA A 75 -10.84 -2.28 6.36
CA ALA A 75 -11.05 -0.87 5.98
C ALA A 75 -11.75 -0.06 7.08
N ALA A 76 -12.88 -0.56 7.60
CA ALA A 76 -13.62 0.09 8.67
C ALA A 76 -12.83 0.11 9.98
N VAL A 77 -12.12 -0.98 10.29
CA VAL A 77 -11.30 -1.10 11.50
C VAL A 77 -10.17 -0.06 11.50
N ARG A 78 -9.45 0.06 10.39
CA ARG A 78 -8.40 1.06 10.18
C ARG A 78 -8.95 2.49 10.26
N ALA A 79 -10.12 2.75 9.67
CA ALA A 79 -10.74 4.07 9.70
C ALA A 79 -11.16 4.49 11.12
N VAL A 80 -11.73 3.58 11.92
CA VAL A 80 -12.07 3.84 13.32
C VAL A 80 -10.80 4.09 14.15
N ASN A 81 -9.77 3.25 13.98
CA ASN A 81 -8.51 3.42 14.71
C ASN A 81 -7.80 4.73 14.37
N ALA A 82 -7.84 5.16 13.10
CA ALA A 82 -7.29 6.46 12.70
C ALA A 82 -8.01 7.64 13.38
N ARG A 83 -9.33 7.56 13.57
CA ARG A 83 -10.14 8.62 14.20
C ARG A 83 -10.05 8.63 15.73
N ARG A 84 -9.75 7.49 16.37
CA ARG A 84 -9.59 7.40 17.84
C ARG A 84 -8.39 8.19 18.36
N GLY A 85 -7.35 8.37 17.54
CA GLY A 85 -6.09 8.97 17.98
C GLY A 85 -5.37 8.11 19.03
N SER A 86 -4.15 8.51 19.40
CA SER A 86 -3.31 7.77 20.36
C SER A 86 -2.79 8.71 21.44
N ARG A 87 -3.71 9.29 22.20
CA ARG A 87 -3.39 10.28 23.24
C ARG A 87 -2.89 9.64 24.52
N THR A 88 -3.44 8.47 24.87
CA THR A 88 -3.05 7.73 26.07
C THR A 88 -2.60 6.30 25.75
N PRO A 89 -1.77 5.68 26.61
CA PRO A 89 -1.39 4.27 26.44
C PRO A 89 -2.59 3.33 26.49
N LEU A 90 -3.67 3.71 27.19
CA LEU A 90 -4.92 2.95 27.19
C LEU A 90 -5.58 2.98 25.80
N ASP A 91 -5.62 4.15 25.14
CA ASP A 91 -6.18 4.28 23.78
C ASP A 91 -5.41 3.41 22.78
N VAL A 92 -4.08 3.36 22.91
CA VAL A 92 -3.23 2.48 22.09
C VAL A 92 -3.58 1.00 22.33
N ALA A 93 -3.76 0.60 23.60
CA ALA A 93 -4.10 -0.77 23.95
C ALA A 93 -5.49 -1.17 23.43
N GLU A 94 -6.47 -0.28 23.53
CA GLU A 94 -7.82 -0.47 23.02
C GLU A 94 -7.83 -0.50 21.49
N GLY A 95 -7.09 0.38 20.81
CA GLY A 95 -6.94 0.38 19.36
C GLY A 95 -6.26 -0.90 18.84
N PHE A 96 -5.23 -1.38 19.55
CA PHE A 96 -4.55 -2.64 19.25
C PHE A 96 -5.52 -3.83 19.37
N ALA A 97 -6.27 -3.91 20.48
CA ALA A 97 -7.27 -4.95 20.68
C ALA A 97 -8.42 -4.85 19.67
N PHE A 98 -8.82 -3.64 19.30
CA PHE A 98 -9.84 -3.39 18.30
C PHE A 98 -9.38 -3.80 16.88
N SER A 99 -8.09 -3.69 16.55
CA SER A 99 -7.56 -4.20 15.27
C SER A 99 -7.80 -5.70 15.09
N LEU A 100 -7.84 -6.48 16.18
CA LEU A 100 -8.13 -7.91 16.12
C LEU A 100 -9.59 -8.22 15.74
N LEU A 101 -10.49 -7.23 15.80
CA LEU A 101 -11.85 -7.35 15.27
C LEU A 101 -11.84 -7.68 13.78
N ALA A 102 -10.81 -7.27 13.03
CA ALA A 102 -10.66 -7.60 11.62
C ALA A 102 -10.68 -9.12 11.38
N LEU A 103 -10.09 -9.91 12.28
CA LEU A 103 -10.11 -11.37 12.20
C LEU A 103 -11.52 -11.95 12.40
N ALA A 104 -12.30 -11.36 13.31
CA ALA A 104 -13.68 -11.77 13.54
C ALA A 104 -14.60 -11.40 12.36
N VAL A 105 -14.46 -10.19 11.82
CA VAL A 105 -15.17 -9.76 10.60
C VAL A 105 -14.82 -10.65 9.43
N PHE A 106 -13.54 -11.01 9.29
CA PHE A 106 -13.11 -11.94 8.26
C PHE A 106 -13.79 -13.30 8.38
N ALA A 107 -13.72 -13.93 9.56
CA ALA A 107 -14.25 -15.28 9.78
C ALA A 107 -15.78 -15.35 9.65
N VAL A 108 -16.51 -14.34 10.14
CA VAL A 108 -17.98 -14.37 10.24
C VAL A 108 -18.66 -13.77 9.01
N VAL A 109 -18.06 -12.77 8.37
CA VAL A 109 -18.70 -12.01 7.28
C VAL A 109 -17.98 -12.25 5.96
N ALA A 110 -16.67 -11.98 5.90
CA ALA A 110 -15.96 -11.99 4.63
C ALA A 110 -15.85 -13.40 4.02
N VAL A 111 -15.45 -14.40 4.81
CA VAL A 111 -15.30 -15.78 4.33
C VAL A 111 -16.62 -16.35 3.81
N PRO A 112 -17.75 -16.31 4.55
CA PRO A 112 -19.01 -16.84 4.04
C PRO A 112 -19.51 -16.11 2.80
N ALA A 113 -19.40 -14.77 2.75
CA ALA A 113 -19.86 -13.98 1.61
C ALA A 113 -19.05 -14.28 0.34
N VAL A 114 -17.72 -14.35 0.48
CA VAL A 114 -16.81 -14.68 -0.63
C VAL A 114 -16.98 -16.11 -1.08
N ALA A 115 -17.12 -17.07 -0.16
CA ALA A 115 -17.37 -18.47 -0.50
C ALA A 115 -18.70 -18.65 -1.22
N ALA A 116 -19.77 -18.00 -0.76
CA ALA A 116 -21.08 -18.04 -1.41
C ALA A 116 -21.02 -17.46 -2.83
N HIS A 117 -20.33 -16.33 -3.02
CA HIS A 117 -20.14 -15.77 -4.36
C HIS A 117 -19.29 -16.69 -5.25
N ALA A 118 -18.18 -17.21 -4.74
CA ALA A 118 -17.31 -18.10 -5.50
C ALA A 118 -18.06 -19.35 -5.98
N TYR A 119 -18.87 -19.95 -5.11
CA TYR A 119 -19.70 -21.11 -5.46
C TYR A 119 -20.76 -20.78 -6.52
N ALA A 120 -21.35 -19.59 -6.47
CA ALA A 120 -22.38 -19.18 -7.43
C ALA A 120 -21.80 -18.71 -8.78
N ALA A 121 -20.58 -18.19 -8.79
CA ALA A 121 -20.02 -17.46 -9.93
C ALA A 121 -18.96 -18.24 -10.72
N GLN A 122 -18.25 -19.19 -10.09
CA GLN A 122 -17.10 -19.85 -10.71
C GLN A 122 -17.45 -21.20 -11.34
N PRO A 123 -16.75 -21.61 -12.41
CA PRO A 123 -16.99 -22.90 -13.04
C PRO A 123 -16.61 -24.07 -12.12
N ALA A 124 -17.24 -25.23 -12.32
CA ALA A 124 -17.00 -26.42 -11.51
C ALA A 124 -15.54 -26.85 -11.51
N ASP A 125 -14.84 -26.72 -12.65
CA ASP A 125 -13.42 -27.08 -12.78
C ASP A 125 -12.52 -26.21 -11.90
N PHE A 126 -12.87 -24.92 -11.72
CA PHE A 126 -12.16 -24.03 -10.80
C PHE A 126 -12.36 -24.45 -9.35
N LEU A 127 -13.59 -24.84 -8.98
CA LEU A 127 -13.90 -25.31 -7.63
C LEU A 127 -13.27 -26.68 -7.34
N ALA A 128 -13.22 -27.58 -8.34
CA ALA A 128 -12.55 -28.87 -8.23
C ALA A 128 -11.03 -28.70 -8.05
N SER A 129 -10.43 -27.71 -8.70
CA SER A 129 -9.01 -27.36 -8.54
C SER A 129 -8.69 -26.71 -7.18
N MET A 130 -9.70 -26.25 -6.44
CA MET A 130 -9.57 -25.72 -5.07
C MET A 130 -9.54 -26.86 -4.06
N GLU A 131 -8.47 -27.65 -4.12
CA GLU A 131 -8.22 -28.69 -3.12
C GLU A 131 -7.88 -28.08 -1.74
N LEU A 132 -7.67 -28.95 -0.76
CA LEU A 132 -7.35 -28.56 0.62
C LEU A 132 -6.12 -27.64 0.70
N TRP A 133 -5.04 -27.96 0.00
CA TRP A 133 -3.78 -27.23 0.10
C TRP A 133 -3.83 -25.77 -0.39
N PRO A 134 -4.30 -25.48 -1.61
CA PRO A 134 -4.43 -24.09 -2.05
C PRO A 134 -5.41 -23.31 -1.18
N THR A 135 -6.52 -23.93 -0.75
CA THR A 135 -7.48 -23.31 0.17
C THR A 135 -6.84 -22.92 1.50
N LEU A 136 -6.07 -23.82 2.11
CA LEU A 136 -5.32 -23.54 3.34
C LEU A 136 -4.24 -22.48 3.11
N GLY A 137 -3.57 -22.48 1.97
CA GLY A 137 -2.57 -21.47 1.60
C GLY A 137 -3.18 -20.07 1.52
N VAL A 138 -4.32 -19.93 0.84
CA VAL A 138 -5.05 -18.66 0.73
C VAL A 138 -5.52 -18.20 2.10
N LEU A 139 -6.22 -19.07 2.84
CA LEU A 139 -6.75 -18.75 4.17
C LEU A 139 -5.61 -18.38 5.14
N GLY A 140 -4.53 -19.15 5.14
CA GLY A 140 -3.35 -18.89 5.96
C GLY A 140 -2.69 -17.56 5.62
N GLY A 141 -2.54 -17.24 4.33
CA GLY A 141 -1.98 -15.96 3.88
C GLY A 141 -2.81 -14.77 4.36
N VAL A 142 -4.14 -14.83 4.19
CA VAL A 142 -5.05 -13.77 4.63
C VAL A 142 -5.07 -13.64 6.15
N VAL A 143 -5.12 -14.75 6.89
CA VAL A 143 -5.09 -14.72 8.36
C VAL A 143 -3.78 -14.12 8.87
N LEU A 144 -2.63 -14.45 8.26
CA LEU A 144 -1.34 -13.86 8.65
C LEU A 144 -1.30 -12.34 8.42
N GLU A 145 -1.90 -11.86 7.33
CA GLU A 145 -2.02 -10.43 7.07
C GLU A 145 -2.93 -9.74 8.09
N LEU A 146 -4.07 -10.34 8.43
CA LEU A 146 -4.98 -9.83 9.46
C LEU A 146 -4.35 -9.84 10.86
N VAL A 147 -3.53 -10.83 11.18
CA VAL A 147 -2.76 -10.88 12.43
C VAL A 147 -1.68 -9.80 12.48
N ALA A 148 -1.23 -9.28 11.33
CA ALA A 148 -0.32 -8.15 11.26
C ALA A 148 -1.01 -6.78 11.46
N GLU A 149 -2.34 -6.68 11.34
CA GLU A 149 -3.10 -5.43 11.49
C GLU A 149 -2.85 -4.65 12.79
N PRO A 150 -2.77 -5.28 13.97
CA PRO A 150 -2.49 -4.55 15.21
C PRO A 150 -1.14 -3.84 15.17
N TRP A 151 -0.13 -4.45 14.54
CA TRP A 151 1.19 -3.84 14.37
C TRP A 151 1.19 -2.74 13.31
N TYR A 152 0.43 -2.94 12.24
CA TYR A 152 0.18 -1.91 11.25
C TYR A 152 -0.45 -0.66 11.88
N GLY A 153 -1.50 -0.84 12.70
CA GLY A 153 -2.16 0.25 13.42
C GLY A 153 -1.22 0.97 14.39
N LEU A 154 -0.37 0.23 15.10
CA LEU A 154 0.65 0.80 15.98
C LEU A 154 1.68 1.62 15.20
N ALA A 155 2.15 1.13 14.05
CA ALA A 155 3.09 1.85 13.19
C ALA A 155 2.50 3.18 12.69
N LEU A 156 1.21 3.20 12.35
CA LEU A 156 0.50 4.43 11.97
C LEU A 156 0.32 5.39 13.14
N ALA A 157 -0.04 4.89 14.33
CA ALA A 157 -0.16 5.72 15.54
C ALA A 157 1.14 6.47 15.88
N VAL A 158 2.27 5.85 15.55
CA VAL A 158 3.63 6.40 15.73
C VAL A 158 4.07 7.30 14.57
N GLY A 159 3.30 7.38 13.48
CA GLY A 159 3.67 8.14 12.28
C GLY A 159 4.81 7.50 11.47
N ALA A 160 5.04 6.19 11.62
CA ALA A 160 6.06 5.44 10.88
C ALA A 160 5.63 5.11 9.44
N PHE A 161 5.22 6.12 8.66
CA PHE A 161 4.70 5.95 7.29
C PHE A 161 5.69 5.26 6.35
N LYS A 162 6.99 5.51 6.51
CA LYS A 162 8.05 4.84 5.74
C LYS A 162 8.01 3.33 5.92
N LEU A 163 7.75 2.85 7.14
CA LEU A 163 7.68 1.43 7.44
C LEU A 163 6.53 0.76 6.67
N LYS A 164 5.38 1.43 6.63
CA LYS A 164 4.22 0.97 5.86
C LYS A 164 4.55 0.84 4.38
N VAL A 165 5.06 1.92 3.77
CA VAL A 165 5.35 1.95 2.32
C VAL A 165 6.35 0.85 1.95
N MET A 166 7.38 0.64 2.79
CA MET A 166 8.35 -0.43 2.58
C MET A 166 7.74 -1.82 2.73
N CYS A 167 6.93 -2.06 3.77
CA CYS A 167 6.31 -3.35 4.01
C CYS A 167 5.37 -3.73 2.86
N GLU A 168 4.50 -2.81 2.44
CA GLU A 168 3.54 -3.05 1.36
C GLU A 168 4.26 -3.35 0.04
N GLY A 169 5.22 -2.50 -0.36
CA GLY A 169 5.89 -2.69 -1.65
C GLY A 169 6.81 -3.93 -1.68
N LEU A 170 7.56 -4.20 -0.59
CA LEU A 170 8.39 -5.41 -0.50
C LEU A 170 7.52 -6.66 -0.37
N GLY A 171 6.40 -6.58 0.35
CA GLY A 171 5.45 -7.67 0.47
C GLY A 171 4.88 -8.05 -0.88
N VAL A 172 4.40 -7.09 -1.67
CA VAL A 172 3.92 -7.34 -3.04
C VAL A 172 5.02 -7.95 -3.90
N THR A 173 6.25 -7.44 -3.78
CA THR A 173 7.41 -8.00 -4.47
C THR A 173 7.64 -9.47 -4.11
N VAL A 174 7.62 -9.81 -2.82
CA VAL A 174 7.76 -11.20 -2.34
C VAL A 174 6.66 -12.09 -2.90
N ARG A 175 5.40 -11.62 -2.90
CA ARG A 175 4.26 -12.34 -3.47
C ARG A 175 4.49 -12.69 -4.94
N LEU A 176 4.86 -11.70 -5.75
CA LEU A 176 5.05 -11.86 -7.19
C LEU A 176 6.22 -12.80 -7.50
N LEU A 177 7.35 -12.64 -6.81
CA LEU A 177 8.52 -13.51 -7.00
C LEU A 177 8.26 -14.94 -6.54
N ALA A 178 7.57 -15.14 -5.42
CA ALA A 178 7.22 -16.48 -4.93
C ALA A 178 6.24 -17.18 -5.89
N THR A 179 5.25 -16.46 -6.41
CA THR A 179 4.30 -16.98 -7.40
C THR A 179 5.04 -17.35 -8.70
N LEU A 180 5.89 -16.45 -9.21
CA LEU A 180 6.67 -16.69 -10.43
C LEU A 180 7.63 -17.88 -10.26
N ALA A 181 8.30 -17.98 -9.11
CA ALA A 181 9.16 -19.11 -8.80
C ALA A 181 8.35 -20.42 -8.81
N ALA A 182 7.20 -20.46 -8.14
CA ALA A 182 6.33 -21.64 -8.08
C ALA A 182 5.84 -22.10 -9.46
N ILE A 183 5.47 -21.17 -10.34
CA ILE A 183 5.08 -21.46 -11.73
C ILE A 183 6.27 -22.04 -12.51
N ARG A 184 7.45 -21.38 -12.42
CA ARG A 184 8.61 -21.74 -13.25
C ARG A 184 9.26 -23.06 -12.84
N THR A 185 9.28 -23.38 -11.55
CA THR A 185 9.80 -24.65 -11.05
C THR A 185 8.80 -25.78 -11.18
N ARG A 186 7.55 -25.50 -11.55
CA ARG A 186 6.42 -26.42 -11.44
C ARG A 186 6.42 -27.13 -10.08
N CYS A 187 6.78 -26.41 -9.01
CA CYS A 187 7.00 -27.00 -7.68
C CYS A 187 5.80 -27.80 -7.15
N PHE A 188 4.61 -27.55 -7.68
CA PHE A 188 3.37 -28.23 -7.32
C PHE A 188 2.83 -29.17 -8.41
N GLY A 189 3.48 -29.28 -9.57
CA GLY A 189 3.13 -30.23 -10.62
C GLY A 189 3.38 -31.69 -10.25
N LEU A 190 4.14 -31.94 -9.18
CA LEU A 190 4.34 -33.28 -8.58
C LEU A 190 3.14 -33.77 -7.75
N LEU A 191 2.19 -32.89 -7.42
CA LEU A 191 0.95 -33.24 -6.73
C LEU A 191 -0.24 -33.36 -7.69
N ALA A 192 -0.05 -33.05 -8.98
CA ALA A 192 -1.07 -33.20 -9.99
C ALA A 192 -1.13 -34.69 -10.42
N PRO A 193 -2.31 -35.34 -10.38
CA PRO A 193 -2.48 -36.69 -10.92
C PRO A 193 -2.15 -36.70 -12.42
N ASP A 194 -1.40 -37.70 -12.88
CA ASP A 194 -0.88 -37.78 -14.26
C ASP A 194 -1.96 -37.97 -15.35
N ASP A 195 -3.25 -38.15 -15.02
CA ASP A 195 -4.20 -38.80 -15.95
C ASP A 195 -5.34 -37.96 -16.56
N ASP A 196 -5.58 -36.69 -16.18
CA ASP A 196 -6.74 -35.94 -16.70
C ASP A 196 -6.39 -34.55 -17.25
N GLY A 197 -6.12 -34.46 -18.57
CA GLY A 197 -6.22 -33.23 -19.37
C GLY A 197 -5.22 -32.10 -19.08
N ALA A 198 -4.42 -31.72 -20.08
CA ALA A 198 -3.40 -30.67 -19.95
C ALA A 198 -3.92 -29.32 -19.40
N GLU A 199 -5.19 -28.96 -19.67
CA GLU A 199 -5.78 -27.70 -19.19
C GLU A 199 -6.13 -27.70 -17.68
N SER A 200 -6.52 -28.85 -17.11
CA SER A 200 -6.88 -28.95 -15.69
C SER A 200 -5.62 -28.77 -14.82
N ASN A 201 -4.51 -29.33 -15.27
CA ASN A 201 -3.21 -29.26 -14.62
C ASN A 201 -2.66 -27.83 -14.59
N ASP A 202 -2.86 -27.05 -15.66
CA ASP A 202 -2.44 -25.65 -15.71
C ASP A 202 -3.25 -24.78 -14.73
N LEU A 203 -4.56 -25.04 -14.60
CA LEU A 203 -5.44 -24.32 -13.67
C LEU A 203 -5.04 -24.59 -12.21
N ALA A 204 -4.86 -25.86 -11.85
CA ALA A 204 -4.42 -26.26 -10.52
C ALA A 204 -3.03 -25.69 -10.18
N LEU A 205 -2.11 -25.68 -11.15
CA LEU A 205 -0.78 -25.06 -11.00
C LEU A 205 -0.88 -23.56 -10.70
N ALA A 206 -1.75 -22.83 -11.41
CA ALA A 206 -1.94 -21.40 -11.20
C ALA A 206 -2.50 -21.07 -9.81
N ILE A 207 -3.53 -21.82 -9.39
CA ILE A 207 -4.17 -21.67 -8.07
C ILE A 207 -3.17 -21.99 -6.96
N ASN A 208 -2.41 -23.08 -7.07
CA ASN A 208 -1.38 -23.45 -6.10
C ASN A 208 -0.26 -22.41 -6.02
N ALA A 209 0.25 -21.95 -7.16
CA ALA A 209 1.28 -20.92 -7.19
C ALA A 209 0.81 -19.60 -6.56
N PHE A 210 -0.42 -19.18 -6.85
CA PHE A 210 -1.04 -18.01 -6.24
C PHE A 210 -1.14 -18.16 -4.72
N SER A 211 -1.67 -19.30 -4.27
CA SER A 211 -1.89 -19.59 -2.84
C SER A 211 -0.57 -19.58 -2.07
N PHE A 212 0.47 -20.18 -2.64
CA PHE A 212 1.82 -20.16 -2.10
C PHE A 212 2.40 -18.73 -2.04
N GLY A 213 2.26 -17.97 -3.13
CA GLY A 213 2.71 -16.58 -3.19
C GLY A 213 2.03 -15.70 -2.14
N LEU A 214 0.72 -15.86 -1.95
CA LEU A 214 -0.06 -15.15 -0.94
C LEU A 214 0.33 -15.57 0.48
N PHE A 215 0.58 -16.85 0.72
CA PHE A 215 1.08 -17.31 2.00
C PHE A 215 2.45 -16.71 2.32
N CYS A 216 3.39 -16.73 1.38
CA CYS A 216 4.70 -16.08 1.53
C CYS A 216 4.57 -14.57 1.79
N HIS A 217 3.61 -13.90 1.15
CA HIS A 217 3.28 -12.50 1.40
C HIS A 217 2.87 -12.28 2.86
N GLY A 218 1.86 -13.02 3.35
CA GLY A 218 1.38 -12.91 4.72
C GLY A 218 2.48 -13.17 5.75
N VAL A 219 3.29 -14.22 5.55
CA VAL A 219 4.46 -14.51 6.40
C VAL A 219 5.45 -13.35 6.42
N PHE A 220 5.76 -12.79 5.24
CA PHE A 220 6.67 -11.65 5.13
C PHE A 220 6.14 -10.43 5.88
N VAL A 221 4.90 -10.03 5.62
CA VAL A 221 4.27 -8.84 6.24
C VAL A 221 4.25 -9.00 7.76
N TRP A 222 3.80 -10.15 8.25
CA TRP A 222 3.77 -10.43 9.68
C TRP A 222 5.16 -10.37 10.33
N LEU A 223 6.15 -11.07 9.77
CA LEU A 223 7.52 -11.07 10.28
C LEU A 223 8.17 -9.68 10.22
N PHE A 224 7.92 -8.94 9.14
CA PHE A 224 8.48 -7.62 8.92
C PHE A 224 7.98 -6.64 9.98
N TYR A 225 6.67 -6.57 10.19
CA TYR A 225 6.08 -5.73 11.23
C TYR A 225 6.53 -6.16 12.63
N TRP A 226 6.41 -7.44 12.95
CA TRP A 226 6.81 -7.97 14.27
C TRP A 226 8.27 -7.62 14.61
N ARG A 227 9.20 -7.88 13.69
CA ARG A 227 10.63 -7.61 13.91
C ARG A 227 10.95 -6.14 13.99
N THR A 228 10.39 -5.32 13.09
CA THR A 228 10.76 -3.91 13.02
C THR A 228 10.23 -3.14 14.22
N VAL A 229 8.98 -3.40 14.59
CA VAL A 229 8.37 -2.80 15.78
C VAL A 229 9.12 -3.26 17.04
N ARG A 230 9.48 -4.55 17.15
CA ARG A 230 10.31 -5.05 18.27
C ARG A 230 11.68 -4.36 18.34
N ARG A 231 12.35 -4.13 17.21
CA ARG A 231 13.64 -3.43 17.17
C ARG A 231 13.52 -1.98 17.63
N LEU A 232 12.52 -1.24 17.15
CA LEU A 232 12.25 0.14 17.57
C LEU A 232 12.00 0.24 19.08
N ALA A 233 11.34 -0.77 19.65
CA ALA A 233 11.11 -0.83 21.08
C ALA A 233 12.38 -1.17 21.90
N MET A 234 13.27 -2.01 21.38
CA MET A 234 14.52 -2.33 22.05
C MET A 234 15.51 -1.17 21.97
N SER A 235 15.61 -0.48 20.83
CA SER A 235 16.53 0.65 20.65
C SER A 235 16.18 1.82 21.56
N SER A 236 14.89 2.14 21.72
CA SER A 236 14.51 3.24 22.63
C SER A 236 14.58 2.82 24.11
N GLY A 237 14.47 1.53 24.42
CA GLY A 237 14.74 1.00 25.77
C GLY A 237 16.20 1.14 26.19
N ALA A 238 17.15 0.85 25.29
CA ALA A 238 18.58 1.00 25.54
C ALA A 238 19.01 2.47 25.63
N ALA A 239 18.39 3.36 24.84
CA ALA A 239 18.62 4.79 24.93
C ALA A 239 18.18 5.37 26.29
N MET A 240 17.04 4.93 26.83
CA MET A 240 16.56 5.36 28.16
C MET A 240 17.48 4.94 29.31
N SER A 241 18.24 3.84 29.18
CA SER A 241 19.20 3.43 30.22
C SER A 241 20.57 4.10 30.11
N ALA A 242 20.89 4.68 28.94
CA ALA A 242 22.19 5.31 28.69
C ALA A 242 22.17 6.83 28.94
N ASP A 243 20.99 7.45 28.88
CA ASP A 243 20.83 8.89 29.06
C ASP A 243 20.38 9.23 30.50
N GLU A 244 21.30 9.07 31.46
CA GLU A 244 21.19 9.71 32.79
C GLU A 244 21.47 11.23 32.72
N SER A 245 21.84 11.76 31.54
CA SER A 245 22.36 13.12 31.38
C SER A 245 21.28 14.21 31.25
N GLY A 246 19.99 13.85 31.37
CA GLY A 246 18.89 14.80 31.46
C GLY A 246 18.55 15.53 30.16
N ALA A 247 19.06 15.06 29.01
CA ALA A 247 18.65 15.62 27.73
C ALA A 247 17.20 15.21 27.42
N PRO A 248 16.34 16.13 26.94
CA PRO A 248 14.97 15.82 26.59
C PRO A 248 14.95 14.87 25.39
N LEU A 249 14.72 13.58 25.68
CA LEU A 249 14.45 12.57 24.66
C LEU A 249 13.30 13.04 23.77
N ASP A 250 13.40 12.82 22.46
CA ASP A 250 12.27 13.04 21.53
C ASP A 250 11.01 12.37 22.08
N ALA A 251 10.03 13.16 22.51
CA ALA A 251 8.77 12.69 23.09
C ALA A 251 8.06 11.64 22.21
N SER A 252 8.34 11.67 20.89
CA SER A 252 7.91 10.68 19.92
C SER A 252 8.48 9.27 20.20
N LYS A 253 9.79 9.13 20.44
CA LYS A 253 10.44 7.83 20.69
C LYS A 253 9.94 7.18 21.98
N GLU A 254 9.72 7.98 23.01
CA GLU A 254 9.19 7.50 24.28
C GLU A 254 7.74 7.02 24.14
N ALA A 255 6.92 7.76 23.38
CA ALA A 255 5.56 7.35 23.05
C ALA A 255 5.53 6.03 22.28
N VAL A 256 6.42 5.82 21.30
CA VAL A 256 6.57 4.54 20.58
C VAL A 256 6.85 3.39 21.54
N CYS A 257 7.81 3.59 22.45
CA CYS A 257 8.22 2.55 23.38
C CYS A 257 7.11 2.18 24.36
N ARG A 258 6.40 3.18 24.90
CA ARG A 258 5.24 2.96 25.77
C ARG A 258 4.10 2.28 25.02
N ALA A 259 3.80 2.73 23.80
CA ALA A 259 2.78 2.17 22.93
C ALA A 259 3.06 0.69 22.61
N TYR A 260 4.31 0.36 22.25
CA TYR A 260 4.74 -1.01 22.00
C TYR A 260 4.65 -1.90 23.24
N ARG A 261 5.22 -1.46 24.38
CA ARG A 261 5.15 -2.24 25.63
C ARG A 261 3.70 -2.51 26.02
N THR A 262 2.83 -1.53 25.85
CA THR A 262 1.40 -1.67 26.17
C THR A 262 0.70 -2.61 25.19
N GLY A 263 1.01 -2.55 23.88
CA GLY A 263 0.50 -3.48 22.88
C GLY A 263 0.96 -4.92 23.13
N GLN A 264 2.26 -5.13 23.40
CA GLN A 264 2.82 -6.43 23.73
C GLN A 264 2.24 -6.98 25.03
N ALA A 265 2.12 -6.15 26.07
CA ALA A 265 1.46 -6.54 27.31
C ALA A 265 -0.01 -6.92 27.07
N THR A 266 -0.67 -6.31 26.10
CA THR A 266 -2.06 -6.64 25.73
C THR A 266 -2.16 -7.99 25.00
N LEU A 267 -1.16 -8.36 24.18
CA LEU A 267 -1.08 -9.70 23.55
C LEU A 267 -0.85 -10.83 24.57
N VAL A 268 -0.08 -10.57 25.63
CA VAL A 268 0.22 -11.56 26.67
C VAL A 268 -0.96 -11.74 27.64
N GLN A 269 -1.97 -10.87 27.59
CA GLN A 269 -3.16 -11.02 28.42
C GLN A 269 -3.96 -12.27 28.02
N PRO A 270 -4.63 -12.91 29.00
CA PRO A 270 -5.51 -14.03 28.70
C PRO A 270 -6.59 -13.60 27.70
N PRO A 271 -6.98 -14.49 26.76
CA PRO A 271 -7.85 -14.17 25.64
C PRO A 271 -9.19 -13.54 26.07
N GLN A 272 -9.71 -13.93 27.24
CA GLN A 272 -10.92 -13.35 27.83
C GLN A 272 -10.80 -11.85 28.11
N LYS A 273 -9.66 -11.39 28.64
CA LYS A 273 -9.43 -9.97 28.92
C LYS A 273 -9.30 -9.17 27.63
N LEU A 274 -8.60 -9.72 26.64
CA LEU A 274 -8.45 -9.13 25.32
C LEU A 274 -9.80 -8.99 24.60
N LEU A 275 -10.61 -10.05 24.59
CA LEU A 275 -11.98 -10.02 24.06
C LEU A 275 -12.85 -9.00 24.79
N SER A 276 -12.77 -8.92 26.12
CA SER A 276 -13.53 -7.91 26.87
C SER A 276 -13.13 -6.47 26.51
N ARG A 277 -11.85 -6.22 26.23
CA ARG A 277 -11.32 -4.91 25.80
C ARG A 277 -11.79 -4.58 24.39
N ALA A 278 -11.64 -5.52 23.46
CA ALA A 278 -12.12 -5.37 22.09
C ALA A 278 -13.64 -5.15 22.05
N GLY A 279 -14.40 -5.88 22.87
CA GLY A 279 -15.85 -5.72 23.01
C GLY A 279 -16.26 -4.36 23.55
N ARG A 280 -15.61 -3.86 24.62
CA ARG A 280 -15.84 -2.49 25.12
C ARG A 280 -15.50 -1.44 24.07
N ALA A 281 -14.37 -1.61 23.37
CA ALA A 281 -13.97 -0.72 22.30
C ALA A 281 -14.99 -0.75 21.14
N LEU A 282 -15.52 -1.92 20.78
CA LEU A 282 -16.56 -2.05 19.77
C LEU A 282 -17.85 -1.37 20.19
N VAL A 283 -18.35 -1.62 21.40
CA VAL A 283 -19.60 -1.00 21.89
C VAL A 283 -19.49 0.53 21.89
N ARG A 284 -18.36 1.09 22.34
CA ARG A 284 -18.13 2.55 22.32
C ARG A 284 -18.07 3.15 20.92
N SER A 285 -17.62 2.38 19.93
CA SER A 285 -17.45 2.84 18.55
C SER A 285 -18.41 2.18 17.57
N ALA A 286 -19.51 1.59 18.05
CA ALA A 286 -20.39 0.77 17.23
C ALA A 286 -21.09 1.59 16.13
N SER A 287 -21.57 2.79 16.46
CA SER A 287 -22.20 3.70 15.49
C SER A 287 -21.20 4.13 14.41
N LEU A 288 -20.03 4.61 14.82
CA LEU A 288 -18.95 5.01 13.93
C LEU A 288 -18.47 3.85 13.05
N PHE A 289 -18.31 2.67 13.64
CA PHE A 289 -17.90 1.47 12.90
C PHE A 289 -18.96 1.10 11.86
N ARG A 290 -20.25 1.14 12.20
CA ARG A 290 -21.34 0.84 11.26
C ARG A 290 -21.36 1.80 10.07
N GLU A 291 -21.24 3.09 10.32
CA GLU A 291 -21.20 4.11 9.25
C GLU A 291 -20.00 3.89 8.32
N LEU A 292 -18.81 3.76 8.91
CA LEU A 292 -17.57 3.55 8.15
C LEU A 292 -17.54 2.19 7.43
N PHE A 293 -18.19 1.18 7.99
CA PHE A 293 -18.34 -0.12 7.36
C PHE A 293 -19.25 -0.03 6.14
N SER A 294 -20.39 0.66 6.24
CA SER A 294 -21.28 0.90 5.08
C SER A 294 -20.57 1.70 3.98
N GLU A 295 -19.81 2.73 4.36
CA GLU A 295 -19.01 3.52 3.43
C GLU A 295 -17.93 2.65 2.76
N SER A 296 -17.30 1.76 3.51
CA SER A 296 -16.31 0.82 2.97
C SER A 296 -16.97 -0.17 1.99
N LEU A 297 -18.13 -0.73 2.32
CA LEU A 297 -18.84 -1.61 1.39
C LEU A 297 -19.21 -0.91 0.08
N LEU A 298 -19.69 0.33 0.15
CA LEU A 298 -19.97 1.12 -1.05
C LEU A 298 -18.71 1.33 -1.88
N ARG A 299 -17.58 1.67 -1.23
CA ARG A 299 -16.29 1.80 -1.91
C ARG A 299 -15.87 0.51 -2.58
N LEU A 300 -16.00 -0.62 -1.89
CA LEU A 300 -15.65 -1.92 -2.46
C LEU A 300 -16.46 -2.24 -3.70
N ILE A 301 -17.78 -2.02 -3.66
CA ILE A 301 -18.65 -2.23 -4.81
C ILE A 301 -18.25 -1.31 -5.97
N LEU A 302 -17.92 -0.05 -5.69
CA LEU A 302 -17.50 0.89 -6.73
C LEU A 302 -16.13 0.56 -7.33
N THR A 303 -15.19 0.05 -6.53
CA THR A 303 -13.81 -0.22 -6.99
C THR A 303 -13.66 -1.60 -7.61
N GLU A 304 -14.35 -2.61 -7.10
CA GLU A 304 -14.21 -4.01 -7.49
C GLU A 304 -15.47 -4.56 -8.17
N GLY A 305 -16.56 -3.78 -8.25
CA GLY A 305 -17.82 -4.22 -8.83
C GLY A 305 -17.72 -4.63 -10.29
N GLU A 306 -16.89 -3.95 -11.09
CA GLU A 306 -16.63 -4.36 -12.47
C GLU A 306 -15.97 -5.74 -12.54
N LYS A 307 -14.97 -6.00 -11.68
CA LYS A 307 -14.32 -7.31 -11.60
C LYS A 307 -15.29 -8.39 -11.13
N ALA A 308 -16.18 -8.07 -10.19
CA ALA A 308 -17.23 -8.98 -9.73
C ALA A 308 -18.23 -9.32 -10.84
N VAL A 309 -18.64 -8.34 -11.66
CA VAL A 309 -19.50 -8.57 -12.83
C VAL A 309 -18.80 -9.45 -13.86
N LEU A 310 -17.50 -9.23 -14.11
CA LEU A 310 -16.71 -10.07 -15.00
C LEU A 310 -16.48 -11.48 -14.43
N ALA A 311 -16.31 -11.62 -13.12
CA ALA A 311 -16.16 -12.92 -12.46
C ALA A 311 -17.46 -13.74 -12.49
N THR A 312 -18.62 -13.09 -12.53
CA THR A 312 -19.95 -13.75 -12.57
C THR A 312 -20.43 -14.07 -13.98
N ARG A 313 -20.11 -13.23 -14.97
CA ARG A 313 -20.63 -13.37 -16.34
C ARG A 313 -19.57 -13.73 -17.39
N GLY A 314 -18.30 -13.48 -17.10
CA GLY A 314 -17.20 -13.68 -18.02
C GLY A 314 -16.56 -15.07 -17.89
N ASN A 315 -16.05 -15.59 -19.00
CA ASN A 315 -15.23 -16.79 -19.01
C ASN A 315 -13.81 -16.49 -18.47
N LEU A 316 -13.10 -17.48 -17.93
CA LEU A 316 -11.76 -17.34 -17.35
C LEU A 316 -10.77 -16.66 -18.32
N ALA A 317 -10.81 -16.99 -19.60
CA ALA A 317 -9.96 -16.33 -20.61
C ALA A 317 -10.22 -14.83 -20.72
N SER A 318 -11.49 -14.41 -20.67
CA SER A 318 -11.88 -13.00 -20.73
C SER A 318 -11.47 -12.23 -19.46
N GLN A 319 -11.57 -12.88 -18.30
CA GLN A 319 -11.09 -12.35 -17.03
C GLN A 319 -9.56 -12.14 -17.06
N GLY A 320 -8.81 -13.10 -17.62
CA GLY A 320 -7.36 -12.99 -17.79
C GLY A 320 -6.96 -11.83 -18.70
N VAL A 321 -7.64 -11.65 -19.84
CA VAL A 321 -7.39 -10.51 -20.74
C VAL A 321 -7.72 -9.18 -20.07
N TYR A 322 -8.85 -9.10 -19.37
CA TYR A 322 -9.23 -7.90 -18.63
C TYR A 322 -8.20 -7.55 -17.56
N ASP A 323 -7.69 -8.53 -16.80
CA ASP A 323 -6.66 -8.30 -15.80
C ASP A 323 -5.37 -7.73 -16.40
N VAL A 324 -4.96 -8.20 -17.59
CA VAL A 324 -3.82 -7.62 -18.34
C VAL A 324 -4.08 -6.15 -18.62
N ILE A 325 -5.24 -5.83 -19.19
CA ILE A 325 -5.59 -4.47 -19.61
C ILE A 325 -5.68 -3.55 -18.39
N SER A 326 -6.39 -3.97 -17.35
CA SER A 326 -6.56 -3.21 -16.11
C SER A 326 -5.23 -2.97 -15.39
N SER A 327 -4.36 -3.99 -15.32
CA SER A 327 -3.05 -3.85 -14.70
C SER A 327 -2.11 -2.91 -15.48
N LEU A 328 -2.12 -2.95 -16.81
CA LEU A 328 -1.36 -2.03 -17.66
C LEU A 328 -1.92 -0.59 -17.62
N GLY A 329 -3.24 -0.44 -17.72
CA GLY A 329 -3.90 0.87 -17.66
C GLY A 329 -3.68 1.57 -16.32
N ALA A 330 -3.83 0.82 -15.22
CA ALA A 330 -3.58 1.35 -13.88
C ALA A 330 -2.10 1.70 -13.65
N LEU A 331 -1.15 1.13 -14.39
CA LEU A 331 0.26 1.49 -14.29
C LEU A 331 0.50 2.90 -14.81
N VAL A 332 0.01 3.22 -16.01
CA VAL A 332 0.20 4.56 -16.62
C VAL A 332 -0.35 5.62 -15.68
N VAL A 333 -1.55 5.40 -15.16
CA VAL A 333 -2.17 6.27 -14.15
C VAL A 333 -1.30 6.36 -12.89
N ARG A 334 -0.85 5.23 -12.33
CA ARG A 334 -0.03 5.20 -11.10
C ARG A 334 1.37 5.76 -11.25
N VAL A 335 1.94 5.79 -12.44
CA VAL A 335 3.26 6.41 -12.69
C VAL A 335 3.08 7.91 -12.84
N VAL A 336 2.13 8.35 -13.66
CA VAL A 336 1.92 9.75 -13.99
C VAL A 336 1.26 10.51 -12.83
N PHE A 337 0.11 10.05 -12.34
CA PHE A 337 -0.65 10.76 -11.30
C PHE A 337 0.02 10.70 -9.94
N ARG A 338 0.80 9.66 -9.65
CA ARG A 338 1.55 9.59 -8.38
C ARG A 338 2.67 10.62 -8.37
N LEU A 339 3.45 10.71 -9.44
CA LEU A 339 4.43 11.78 -9.60
C LEU A 339 3.74 13.15 -9.46
N TRP A 340 2.61 13.34 -10.13
CA TRP A 340 1.83 14.58 -10.04
C TRP A 340 1.35 14.91 -8.62
N GLU A 341 0.78 13.94 -7.90
CA GLU A 341 0.35 14.09 -6.50
C GLU A 341 1.52 14.45 -5.60
N ASP A 342 2.66 13.76 -5.75
CA ASP A 342 3.85 14.01 -4.94
C ASP A 342 4.45 15.40 -5.24
N PHE A 343 4.44 15.85 -6.50
CA PHE A 343 4.89 17.19 -6.89
C PHE A 343 3.96 18.29 -6.40
N THR A 344 2.65 18.13 -6.56
CA THR A 344 1.67 19.10 -6.07
C THR A 344 1.70 19.16 -4.55
N PHE A 345 1.79 18.02 -3.86
CA PHE A 345 1.97 18.03 -2.42
C PHE A 345 3.24 18.78 -2.01
N ALA A 346 4.39 18.48 -2.61
CA ALA A 346 5.65 19.14 -2.27
C ALA A 346 5.67 20.65 -2.58
N ALA A 347 5.02 21.08 -3.66
CA ALA A 347 4.93 22.49 -4.04
C ALA A 347 3.97 23.27 -3.13
N TRP A 348 2.88 22.63 -2.67
CA TRP A 348 1.82 23.28 -1.89
C TRP A 348 1.96 23.08 -0.38
N SER A 349 2.79 22.13 0.08
CA SER A 349 3.08 21.91 1.51
C SER A 349 4.17 22.82 2.06
N ARG A 350 4.85 23.61 1.22
CA ARG A 350 5.85 24.59 1.68
C ARG A 350 5.12 25.81 2.24
N PRO A 351 5.36 26.19 3.51
CA PRO A 351 4.84 27.44 4.07
C PRO A 351 5.38 28.61 3.24
N ASP A 352 4.54 29.58 2.90
CA ASP A 352 4.93 30.78 2.14
C ASP A 352 5.95 31.66 2.88
N ASP A 353 6.20 31.38 4.16
CA ASP A 353 7.04 32.17 5.07
C ASP A 353 8.45 31.59 5.32
N ALA A 354 8.84 30.51 4.65
CA ALA A 354 10.17 29.89 4.82
C ALA A 354 11.27 30.64 4.03
N ASP A 355 11.69 31.78 4.61
CA ASP A 355 12.96 32.52 4.44
C ASP A 355 13.26 33.22 3.08
N PRO A 356 13.79 34.47 3.08
CA PRO A 356 13.96 35.32 1.91
C PRO A 356 15.13 34.94 0.98
N ASN A 357 15.79 33.80 1.20
CA ASN A 357 16.81 33.25 0.31
C ASN A 357 16.21 32.32 -0.77
N GLY A 358 15.06 32.72 -1.32
CA GLY A 358 14.30 32.00 -2.36
C GLY A 358 15.09 31.70 -3.64
N ASP A 359 16.30 32.23 -3.79
CA ASP A 359 17.13 32.11 -4.98
C ASP A 359 17.61 30.67 -5.26
N GLU A 360 17.82 29.83 -4.24
CA GLU A 360 18.41 28.50 -4.46
C GLU A 360 17.37 27.47 -4.96
N ALA A 361 16.13 27.58 -4.48
CA ALA A 361 15.01 26.76 -4.94
C ALA A 361 14.50 27.21 -6.30
N ASP A 362 14.41 28.52 -6.55
CA ASP A 362 14.10 29.07 -7.87
C ASP A 362 15.20 28.75 -8.89
N ALA A 363 16.48 28.75 -8.48
CA ALA A 363 17.59 28.31 -9.32
C ALA A 363 17.52 26.81 -9.63
N ALA A 364 17.16 25.96 -8.67
CA ALA A 364 16.97 24.53 -8.92
C ALA A 364 15.79 24.25 -9.87
N MET A 365 14.67 24.98 -9.71
CA MET A 365 13.50 24.85 -10.55
C MET A 365 13.73 25.41 -11.96
N LYS A 366 14.42 26.56 -12.10
CA LYS A 366 14.85 27.11 -13.40
C LYS A 366 15.84 26.19 -14.10
N ARG A 367 16.76 25.52 -13.39
CA ARG A 367 17.70 24.55 -13.96
C ARG A 367 17.01 23.30 -14.51
N MET A 368 15.94 22.84 -13.86
CA MET A 368 15.14 21.71 -14.36
C MET A 368 14.23 22.10 -15.52
N ALA A 369 13.63 23.30 -15.50
CA ALA A 369 12.84 23.83 -16.61
C ALA A 369 13.69 24.09 -17.85
N THR A 370 14.92 24.59 -17.68
CA THR A 370 15.88 24.77 -18.80
C THR A 370 16.47 23.46 -19.32
N ALA A 371 16.50 22.39 -18.52
CA ALA A 371 16.88 21.05 -18.97
C ALA A 371 15.78 20.35 -19.80
N ALA A 372 14.52 20.76 -19.64
CA ALA A 372 13.37 20.19 -20.34
C ALA A 372 12.97 20.94 -21.63
N SER A 373 13.58 22.09 -21.92
CA SER A 373 13.28 22.89 -23.11
C SER A 373 14.34 22.69 -24.21
N PRO A 374 13.98 22.35 -25.46
CA PRO A 374 14.91 22.43 -26.57
C PRO A 374 15.26 23.90 -26.83
N LYS A 375 16.56 24.18 -26.95
CA LYS A 375 17.09 25.52 -27.22
C LYS A 375 16.54 26.11 -28.52
N SER A 376 15.91 27.27 -28.45
CA SER A 376 15.88 28.21 -29.58
C SER A 376 15.82 29.68 -29.12
N LEU A 377 16.93 30.37 -29.40
CA LEU A 377 17.01 31.73 -29.98
C LEU A 377 16.25 32.90 -29.32
N ASN A 378 17.02 33.67 -28.54
CA ASN A 378 17.41 35.06 -28.83
C ASN A 378 16.34 36.00 -29.47
N LYS A 379 15.79 36.95 -28.68
CA LYS A 379 15.81 38.37 -29.06
C LYS A 379 15.43 39.32 -27.91
N LYS A 380 16.23 40.39 -27.81
CA LYS A 380 16.03 41.64 -27.05
C LYS A 380 14.67 42.30 -27.32
N GLY A 381 14.10 42.91 -26.28
CA GLY A 381 13.01 43.89 -26.41
C GLY A 381 12.52 44.39 -25.05
N THR A 382 13.05 45.55 -24.64
CA THR A 382 12.63 46.42 -23.53
C THR A 382 11.13 46.72 -23.53
N PHE A 383 10.46 46.61 -22.38
CA PHE A 383 9.27 47.41 -22.04
C PHE A 383 8.96 47.33 -20.53
N ASP A 384 9.63 48.19 -19.76
CA ASP A 384 9.17 48.62 -18.44
C ASP A 384 8.29 49.87 -18.65
N ASP A 385 7.05 49.87 -18.17
CA ASP A 385 6.54 50.94 -17.29
C ASP A 385 5.02 50.92 -16.96
N GLU A 386 4.21 49.99 -17.51
CA GLU A 386 2.74 50.16 -17.41
C GLU A 386 1.98 49.09 -16.58
N LYS A 387 2.58 48.59 -15.48
CA LYS A 387 1.87 47.66 -14.57
C LYS A 387 1.77 48.11 -13.11
N LYS A 388 2.09 49.37 -12.80
CA LYS A 388 2.20 49.86 -11.42
C LYS A 388 0.94 50.50 -10.81
N ARG A 389 -0.27 50.32 -11.35
CA ARG A 389 -1.46 51.08 -10.88
C ARG A 389 -2.76 50.36 -10.55
N VAL A 390 -2.82 49.03 -10.49
CA VAL A 390 -3.96 48.37 -9.83
C VAL A 390 -3.44 47.32 -8.85
N GLY A 391 -3.28 47.77 -7.60
CA GLY A 391 -3.00 46.93 -6.47
C GLY A 391 -4.22 46.10 -6.08
N ALA A 392 -4.14 44.81 -6.32
CA ALA A 392 -4.39 43.81 -5.28
C ALA A 392 -3.11 42.98 -5.23
N GLN A 393 -2.33 43.18 -4.18
CA GLN A 393 -1.00 42.61 -3.98
C GLN A 393 -1.12 41.10 -3.70
N ALA A 394 -1.43 40.33 -4.73
CA ALA A 394 -1.12 38.90 -4.74
C ALA A 394 0.40 38.81 -4.81
N SER A 395 1.03 38.16 -3.83
CA SER A 395 2.48 37.99 -3.82
C SER A 395 2.93 37.35 -5.15
N PRO A 396 4.08 37.72 -5.72
CA PRO A 396 4.58 37.16 -6.98
C PRO A 396 4.74 35.62 -6.93
N VAL A 397 4.83 35.05 -5.72
CA VAL A 397 4.83 33.62 -5.45
C VAL A 397 3.49 32.96 -5.82
N SER A 398 2.36 33.67 -5.69
CA SER A 398 1.04 33.12 -6.01
C SER A 398 0.78 33.01 -7.51
N GLU A 399 1.17 34.01 -8.33
CA GLU A 399 1.04 33.93 -9.80
C GLU A 399 1.89 32.78 -10.37
N ALA A 400 3.11 32.59 -9.87
CA ALA A 400 3.98 31.48 -10.28
C ALA A 400 3.38 30.09 -9.93
N LYS A 401 2.71 29.96 -8.78
CA LYS A 401 1.99 28.72 -8.41
C LYS A 401 0.81 28.45 -9.35
N TRP A 402 0.08 29.47 -9.77
CA TRP A 402 -1.05 29.33 -10.71
C TRP A 402 -0.59 29.00 -12.14
N ASP A 403 0.48 29.63 -12.62
CA ASP A 403 1.06 29.31 -13.93
C ASP A 403 1.63 27.89 -13.98
N LEU A 404 2.24 27.42 -12.88
CA LEU A 404 2.68 26.04 -12.74
C LEU A 404 1.48 25.08 -12.73
N LEU A 405 0.44 25.38 -11.95
CA LEU A 405 -0.78 24.57 -11.90
C LEU A 405 -1.43 24.46 -13.28
N TYR A 406 -1.51 25.57 -14.02
CA TYR A 406 -2.09 25.63 -15.36
C TYR A 406 -1.25 24.84 -16.37
N THR A 407 0.08 24.98 -16.32
CA THR A 407 1.00 24.21 -17.17
C THR A 407 0.90 22.71 -16.87
N MET A 408 0.82 22.34 -15.59
CA MET A 408 0.66 20.95 -15.17
C MET A 408 -0.71 20.36 -15.57
N LEU A 409 -1.81 21.10 -15.39
CA LEU A 409 -3.15 20.71 -15.86
C LEU A 409 -3.17 20.49 -17.37
N ARG A 410 -2.49 21.36 -18.13
CA ARG A 410 -2.39 21.25 -19.59
C ARG A 410 -1.60 20.02 -20.02
N VAL A 411 -0.48 19.72 -19.35
CA VAL A 411 0.30 18.50 -19.61
C VAL A 411 -0.49 17.25 -19.24
N SER A 412 -1.17 17.22 -18.09
CA SER A 412 -2.02 16.09 -17.69
C SER A 412 -3.20 15.89 -18.63
N PHE A 413 -3.81 16.97 -19.14
CA PHE A 413 -4.86 16.88 -20.16
C PHE A 413 -4.33 16.32 -21.47
N HIS A 414 -3.15 16.75 -21.91
CA HIS A 414 -2.52 16.21 -23.14
C HIS A 414 -2.09 14.75 -22.98
N PHE A 415 -1.57 14.34 -21.82
CA PHE A 415 -1.26 12.93 -21.53
C PHE A 415 -2.52 12.06 -21.42
N GLY A 416 -3.58 12.57 -20.79
CA GLY A 416 -4.88 11.90 -20.75
C GLY A 416 -5.49 11.74 -22.14
N ALA A 417 -5.43 12.79 -22.96
CA ALA A 417 -5.87 12.74 -24.35
C ALA A 417 -5.05 11.75 -25.19
N LEU A 418 -3.71 11.71 -25.00
CA LEU A 418 -2.84 10.73 -25.63
C LEU A 418 -3.19 9.30 -25.19
N ALA A 419 -3.39 9.07 -23.90
CA ALA A 419 -3.77 7.76 -23.38
C ALA A 419 -5.12 7.27 -23.95
N VAL A 420 -6.08 8.18 -24.18
CA VAL A 420 -7.38 7.89 -24.80
C VAL A 420 -7.29 7.72 -26.33
N THR A 421 -6.26 8.27 -26.99
CA THR A 421 -6.06 8.07 -28.44
C THR A 421 -5.21 6.84 -28.76
N PHE A 422 -4.39 6.37 -27.83
CA PHE A 422 -3.51 5.21 -28.00
C PHE A 422 -4.02 3.92 -27.32
N GLY A 423 -4.95 4.02 -26.38
CA GLY A 423 -5.73 2.89 -25.85
C GLY A 423 -7.06 2.78 -26.59
#